data_AF-A0A4Z1PG37-F1
#
_entry.id   AF-A0A4Z1PG37-F1
#
_cell.length_a   1.000
_cell.length_b   1.000
_cell.length_c   1.000
_cell.angle_alpha   90.00
_cell.angle_beta   90.00
_cell.angle_gamma   90.00
#
_symmetry.space_group_name_H-M   'P 1'
#
loop_
_entity.id
_entity.type
_entity.pdbx_description
1 polymer ?
#
loop_
_entity_poly.entity_id
_entity_poly.type
_entity_poly.pdbx_seq_one_letter_code
_entity_poly.pdbx_strand_id
1 'polypeptide(L)'
;MSHHESSDSHEMPNMHMQQAPGMAMTDALRKHLTRHILSAGPVTQRRLDFEHARPTWLRDMFAEATGVFFYVYPGMAATAAFILQKENSAFGSIFTIGLAYGVGAALGIICCAGTSGGHLNPSITICFAIWQGFPWRKVPYYIFAQIAGAFFAGLILYGQYYQQIEVYRLELEKLGMPEIFAGSPASIFTSYPLGSQTHQGWLVLIEFFVDAFIGFAIWAVLDPSNPFISASIAPFFIGLAYCLMIWGFASVTISTNLARDLGGRLVAMLFFGSEAFTYMSYWWIGIFINIPATIFATCFYELVFRDSLDKIALGHAQHEDGMDGIARHLSQTGLMDPYPEERILRRKEYGSQSSRIS
;
A
#
# COMPACT_ATOMS: atom_id res chain seq x y z
N MET A 1 87.25 -28.15 10.71
CA MET A 1 87.80 -27.47 9.52
C MET A 1 86.70 -27.49 8.47
N SER A 2 86.11 -26.40 7.98
CA SER A 2 86.45 -24.98 8.04
C SER A 2 85.17 -24.17 7.74
N HIS A 3 85.11 -22.99 8.34
CA HIS A 3 84.13 -21.92 8.17
C HIS A 3 84.05 -21.34 6.75
N HIS A 4 82.90 -20.73 6.43
CA HIS A 4 82.63 -19.48 5.69
C HIS A 4 81.23 -19.57 5.05
N GLU A 5 80.35 -18.57 4.97
CA GLU A 5 80.20 -17.24 5.56
C GLU A 5 78.77 -16.77 5.18
N SER A 6 78.27 -15.78 5.90
CA SER A 6 76.95 -15.15 5.84
C SER A 6 76.77 -14.11 4.71
N SER A 7 75.53 -13.61 4.60
CA SER A 7 75.07 -12.35 3.96
C SER A 7 74.71 -12.46 2.46
N ASP A 8 73.70 -11.81 1.87
CA ASP A 8 72.93 -10.63 2.26
C ASP A 8 71.52 -10.64 1.65
N SER A 9 70.64 -9.91 2.32
CA SER A 9 69.33 -9.46 1.88
C SER A 9 69.35 -8.66 0.58
N HIS A 10 68.46 -9.00 -0.36
CA HIS A 10 67.98 -8.04 -1.36
C HIS A 10 66.46 -7.94 -1.31
N GLU A 11 66.00 -6.96 -0.53
CA GLU A 11 64.74 -6.25 -0.77
C GLU A 11 64.77 -5.63 -2.18
N MET A 12 63.69 -5.79 -2.91
CA MET A 12 63.39 -5.09 -4.15
C MET A 12 61.96 -4.53 -4.07
N PRO A 13 61.69 -3.39 -4.73
CA PRO A 13 61.16 -2.22 -4.04
C PRO A 13 59.63 -2.14 -4.02
N ASN A 14 59.12 -1.42 -3.01
CA ASN A 14 57.80 -0.81 -2.99
C ASN A 14 57.45 -0.16 -4.34
N MET A 15 56.55 -0.78 -5.11
CA MET A 15 55.80 -0.08 -6.14
C MET A 15 54.46 0.35 -5.57
N HIS A 16 54.37 1.66 -5.39
CA HIS A 16 53.14 2.39 -5.16
C HIS A 16 52.06 2.08 -6.21
N MET A 17 50.83 2.00 -5.69
CA MET A 17 49.53 1.97 -6.36
C MET A 17 49.45 2.55 -7.78
N GLN A 18 48.75 1.82 -8.65
CA GLN A 18 47.66 2.42 -9.42
C GLN A 18 46.35 1.72 -9.06
N GLN A 19 45.68 2.25 -8.03
CA GLN A 19 44.27 1.95 -7.78
C GLN A 19 43.46 2.45 -8.98
N ALA A 20 42.59 1.60 -9.51
CA ALA A 20 41.67 1.96 -10.58
C ALA A 20 40.78 3.15 -10.14
N PRO A 21 40.52 4.15 -11.02
CA PRO A 21 39.79 5.38 -10.65
C PRO A 21 38.33 5.18 -10.19
N GLY A 22 37.76 3.98 -10.35
CA GLY A 22 36.37 3.68 -9.97
C GLY A 22 36.15 3.22 -8.52
N MET A 23 37.21 2.80 -7.82
CA MET A 23 37.08 2.19 -6.48
C MET A 23 37.24 3.20 -5.33
N ALA A 24 38.02 4.26 -5.53
CA ALA A 24 38.14 5.36 -4.56
C ALA A 24 36.85 6.21 -4.49
N MET A 25 36.14 6.35 -5.61
CA MET A 25 34.88 7.09 -5.68
C MET A 25 33.74 6.35 -4.95
N THR A 26 33.78 5.01 -4.92
CA THR A 26 32.78 4.18 -4.24
C THR A 26 32.94 4.20 -2.72
N ASP A 27 34.15 4.20 -2.19
CA ASP A 27 34.38 4.33 -0.74
C ASP A 27 34.14 5.75 -0.22
N ALA A 28 34.46 6.78 -1.00
CA ALA A 28 34.14 8.17 -0.67
C ALA A 28 32.62 8.43 -0.68
N LEU A 29 31.89 7.89 -1.67
CA LEU A 29 30.42 7.93 -1.69
C LEU A 29 29.81 7.09 -0.56
N ARG A 30 30.40 5.94 -0.21
CA ARG A 30 29.94 5.08 0.90
C ARG A 30 30.12 5.75 2.27
N LYS A 31 31.18 6.55 2.45
CA LYS A 31 31.39 7.38 3.64
C LYS A 31 30.45 8.59 3.71
N HIS A 32 30.02 9.13 2.57
CA HIS A 32 29.07 10.25 2.54
C HIS A 32 27.59 9.85 2.54
N LEU A 33 27.28 8.56 2.34
CA LEU A 33 25.92 8.00 2.43
C LEU A 33 25.68 7.16 3.69
N THR A 34 26.59 7.19 4.66
CA THR A 34 26.29 6.65 5.99
C THR A 34 25.42 7.66 6.70
N ARG A 35 24.09 7.54 6.50
CA ARG A 35 23.11 8.12 7.43
C ARG A 35 23.64 7.78 8.82
N HIS A 36 23.94 8.79 9.64
CA HIS A 36 24.28 8.61 11.06
C HIS A 36 23.02 8.09 11.78
N ILE A 37 22.63 6.86 11.45
CA ILE A 37 21.66 6.08 12.20
C ILE A 37 22.41 5.78 13.48
N LEU A 38 21.93 6.33 14.59
CA LEU A 38 22.41 5.96 15.92
C LEU A 38 22.56 4.44 15.95
N SER A 39 23.76 3.93 16.21
CA SER A 39 23.98 2.49 16.29
C SER A 39 22.99 1.93 17.29
N ALA A 40 22.20 0.94 16.86
CA ALA A 40 21.20 0.35 17.72
C ALA A 40 21.91 -0.16 18.98
N GLY A 41 21.57 0.41 20.14
CA GLY A 41 22.08 -0.07 21.41
C GLY A 41 21.68 -1.53 21.65
N PRO A 42 22.38 -2.23 22.56
CA PRO A 42 22.04 -3.62 22.87
C PRO A 42 20.59 -3.73 23.36
N VAL A 43 19.87 -4.74 22.86
CA VAL A 43 18.49 -5.02 23.26
C VAL A 43 18.51 -5.66 24.66
N THR A 44 17.73 -5.13 25.59
CA THR A 44 17.65 -5.67 26.95
C THR A 44 16.86 -6.98 26.98
N GLN A 45 17.21 -7.91 27.88
CA GLN A 45 16.49 -9.18 28.03
C GLN A 45 15.00 -8.96 28.32
N ARG A 46 14.66 -7.96 29.16
CA ARG A 46 13.26 -7.57 29.44
C ARG A 46 12.48 -7.25 28.16
N ARG A 47 13.12 -6.60 27.18
CA ARG A 47 12.49 -6.28 25.91
C ARG A 47 12.30 -7.53 25.05
N LEU A 48 13.29 -8.42 25.00
CA LEU A 48 13.15 -9.71 24.31
C LEU A 48 12.03 -10.57 24.91
N ASP A 49 11.96 -10.66 26.23
CA ASP A 49 10.92 -11.42 26.93
C ASP A 49 9.52 -10.88 26.59
N PHE A 50 9.36 -9.55 26.55
CA PHE A 50 8.13 -8.91 26.08
C PHE A 50 7.82 -9.20 24.61
N GLU A 51 8.83 -9.16 23.74
CA GLU A 51 8.69 -9.45 22.31
C GLU A 51 8.27 -10.91 22.05
N HIS A 52 8.75 -11.85 22.87
CA HIS A 52 8.36 -13.27 22.82
C HIS A 52 6.98 -13.54 23.45
N ALA A 53 6.62 -12.82 24.51
CA ALA A 53 5.36 -13.04 25.22
C ALA A 53 4.13 -12.51 24.47
N ARG A 54 4.28 -11.48 23.63
CA ARG A 54 3.14 -10.87 22.93
C ARG A 54 2.72 -11.71 21.70
N PRO A 55 1.42 -11.98 21.50
CA PRO A 55 0.96 -12.68 20.31
C PRO A 55 1.20 -11.86 19.03
N THR A 56 1.71 -12.50 17.99
CA THR A 56 1.99 -11.84 16.70
C THR A 56 0.73 -11.30 16.04
N TRP A 57 -0.39 -12.04 16.10
CA TRP A 57 -1.67 -11.59 15.55
C TRP A 57 -2.18 -10.31 16.21
N LEU A 58 -1.97 -10.14 17.52
CA LEU A 58 -2.36 -8.94 18.24
C LEU A 58 -1.51 -7.74 17.81
N ARG A 59 -0.20 -7.96 17.60
CA ARG A 59 0.72 -6.96 17.06
C ARG A 59 0.27 -6.47 15.69
N ASP A 60 -0.14 -7.38 14.82
CA ASP A 60 -0.60 -7.06 13.47
C ASP A 60 -1.92 -6.28 13.51
N MET A 61 -2.86 -6.66 14.39
CA MET A 61 -4.11 -5.92 14.60
C MET A 61 -3.86 -4.48 15.07
N PHE A 62 -2.98 -4.28 16.06
CA PHE A 62 -2.64 -2.92 16.50
C PHE A 62 -1.98 -2.10 15.39
N ALA A 63 -1.12 -2.72 14.58
CA ALA A 63 -0.51 -2.05 13.44
C ALA A 63 -1.57 -1.65 12.39
N GLU A 64 -2.51 -2.53 12.02
CA GLU A 64 -3.59 -2.20 11.09
C GLU A 64 -4.52 -1.11 11.63
N ALA A 65 -4.95 -1.22 12.89
CA ALA A 65 -5.78 -0.20 13.53
C ALA A 65 -5.08 1.16 13.56
N THR A 66 -3.77 1.17 13.89
CA THR A 66 -2.96 2.39 13.90
C THR A 66 -2.84 2.97 12.50
N GLY A 67 -2.52 2.17 11.49
CA GLY A 67 -2.37 2.69 10.14
C GLY A 67 -3.68 3.26 9.58
N VAL A 68 -4.83 2.66 9.89
CA VAL A 68 -6.14 3.24 9.54
C VAL A 68 -6.38 4.56 10.28
N PHE A 69 -6.09 4.60 11.57
CA PHE A 69 -6.17 5.83 12.36
C PHE A 69 -5.33 6.95 11.73
N PHE A 70 -4.11 6.67 11.26
CA PHE A 70 -3.18 7.66 10.72
C PHE A 70 -3.69 8.40 9.48
N TYR A 71 -4.63 7.83 8.73
CA TYR A 71 -5.20 8.51 7.56
C TYR A 71 -6.66 8.97 7.77
N VAL A 72 -7.44 8.22 8.55
CA VAL A 72 -8.82 8.60 8.87
C VAL A 72 -8.86 9.82 9.80
N TYR A 73 -8.00 9.88 10.81
CA TYR A 73 -7.98 10.98 11.77
C TYR A 73 -7.68 12.35 11.13
N PRO A 74 -6.55 12.56 10.42
CA PRO A 74 -6.30 13.84 9.76
C PRO A 74 -7.28 14.09 8.61
N GLY A 75 -7.73 13.04 7.92
CA GLY A 75 -8.74 13.13 6.87
C GLY A 75 -10.06 13.69 7.37
N MET A 76 -10.61 13.13 8.46
CA MET A 76 -11.82 13.65 9.12
C MET A 76 -11.59 15.05 9.70
N ALA A 77 -10.39 15.37 10.20
CA ALA A 77 -10.07 16.72 10.68
C ALA A 77 -10.10 17.77 9.55
N ALA A 78 -9.55 17.43 8.39
CA ALA A 78 -9.65 18.29 7.21
C ALA A 78 -11.11 18.43 6.73
N THR A 79 -11.90 17.35 6.81
CA THR A 79 -13.34 17.40 6.52
C THR A 79 -14.09 18.27 7.53
N ALA A 80 -13.78 18.18 8.82
CA ALA A 80 -14.35 19.02 9.87
C ALA A 80 -14.03 20.50 9.62
N ALA A 81 -12.77 20.83 9.31
CA ALA A 81 -12.36 22.18 8.96
C ALA A 81 -13.13 22.71 7.74
N PHE A 82 -13.30 21.90 6.69
CA PHE A 82 -14.06 22.26 5.50
C PHE A 82 -15.56 22.47 5.76
N ILE A 83 -16.19 21.62 6.58
CA ILE A 83 -17.64 21.69 6.85
C ILE A 83 -17.99 22.77 7.85
N LEU A 84 -17.18 22.95 8.90
CA LEU A 84 -17.49 23.83 10.02
C LEU A 84 -17.06 25.29 9.76
N GLN A 85 -16.06 25.53 8.91
CA GLN A 85 -15.55 26.88 8.61
C GLN A 85 -16.08 27.43 7.29
N LYS A 86 -17.40 27.34 7.05
CA LYS A 86 -18.03 27.74 5.77
C LYS A 86 -17.78 29.20 5.39
N GLU A 87 -17.62 30.07 6.38
CA GLU A 87 -17.44 31.51 6.18
C GLU A 87 -16.01 31.88 5.77
N ASN A 88 -15.05 30.97 5.94
CA ASN A 88 -13.66 31.23 5.60
C ASN A 88 -13.02 30.05 4.85
N SER A 89 -13.06 30.16 3.52
CA SER A 89 -12.48 29.19 2.60
C SER A 89 -10.96 29.01 2.74
N ALA A 90 -10.26 29.86 3.51
CA ALA A 90 -8.84 29.66 3.80
C ALA A 90 -8.58 28.46 4.72
N PHE A 91 -9.55 28.03 5.53
CA PHE A 91 -9.35 26.97 6.51
C PHE A 91 -9.68 25.56 6.01
N GLY A 92 -10.35 25.41 4.86
CA GLY A 92 -10.69 24.09 4.34
C GLY A 92 -11.02 24.09 2.85
N SER A 93 -10.60 23.03 2.16
CA SER A 93 -10.92 22.76 0.75
C SER A 93 -10.88 21.25 0.46
N ILE A 94 -11.54 20.81 -0.62
CA ILE A 94 -11.42 19.44 -1.11
C ILE A 94 -9.94 19.06 -1.36
N PHE A 95 -9.12 20.03 -1.78
CA PHE A 95 -7.68 19.83 -1.95
C PHE A 95 -7.01 19.41 -0.63
N THR A 96 -7.26 20.15 0.46
CA THR A 96 -6.73 19.82 1.80
C THR A 96 -7.24 18.50 2.34
N ILE A 97 -8.50 18.12 2.06
CA ILE A 97 -9.07 16.82 2.43
C ILE A 97 -8.31 15.70 1.71
N GLY A 98 -8.11 15.84 0.40
CA GLY A 98 -7.38 14.83 -0.38
C GLY A 98 -5.95 14.65 0.11
N LEU A 99 -5.23 15.75 0.38
CA LEU A 99 -3.89 15.68 0.97
C LEU A 99 -3.89 15.00 2.35
N ALA A 100 -4.84 15.33 3.22
CA ALA A 100 -4.89 14.77 4.57
C ALA A 100 -5.12 13.25 4.56
N TYR A 101 -6.08 12.76 3.77
CA TYR A 101 -6.30 11.31 3.62
C TYR A 101 -5.15 10.62 2.88
N GLY A 102 -4.67 11.19 1.77
CA GLY A 102 -3.64 10.54 0.94
C GLY A 102 -2.26 10.51 1.59
N VAL A 103 -1.78 11.64 2.12
CA VAL A 103 -0.50 11.69 2.86
C VAL A 103 -0.62 10.90 4.16
N GLY A 104 -1.77 10.97 4.84
CA GLY A 104 -2.04 10.13 6.01
C GLY A 104 -1.96 8.64 5.69
N ALA A 105 -2.47 8.21 4.53
CA ALA A 105 -2.40 6.81 4.11
C ALA A 105 -0.96 6.39 3.83
N ALA A 106 -0.17 7.23 3.14
CA ALA A 106 1.25 6.99 2.93
C ALA A 106 2.01 6.82 4.26
N LEU A 107 1.78 7.72 5.23
CA LEU A 107 2.39 7.64 6.55
C LEU A 107 1.93 6.40 7.34
N GLY A 108 0.63 6.06 7.27
CA GLY A 108 0.09 4.86 7.89
C GLY A 108 0.77 3.59 7.35
N ILE A 109 0.94 3.48 6.03
CA ILE A 109 1.66 2.36 5.41
C ILE A 109 3.12 2.34 5.88
N ILE A 110 3.82 3.49 5.86
CA ILE A 110 5.22 3.58 6.33
C ILE A 110 5.37 3.11 7.79
N CYS A 111 4.42 3.48 8.66
CA CYS A 111 4.46 3.10 10.07
C CYS A 111 4.15 1.60 10.29
N CYS A 112 3.25 1.02 9.49
CA CYS A 112 2.63 -0.26 9.82
C CYS A 112 3.05 -1.42 8.90
N ALA A 113 3.59 -1.14 7.71
CA ALA A 113 3.96 -2.14 6.71
C ALA A 113 4.99 -3.15 7.23
N GLY A 114 6.02 -2.69 7.94
CA GLY A 114 7.04 -3.57 8.53
C GLY A 114 6.53 -4.50 9.63
N THR A 115 5.31 -4.27 10.13
CA THR A 115 4.69 -5.10 11.18
C THR A 115 3.61 -6.01 10.62
N SER A 116 2.64 -5.44 9.88
CA SER A 116 1.40 -6.10 9.47
C SER A 116 1.28 -6.34 7.95
N GLY A 117 2.14 -5.72 7.15
CA GLY A 117 1.96 -5.57 5.71
C GLY A 117 1.29 -4.24 5.31
N GLY A 118 0.60 -3.56 6.24
CA GLY A 118 0.04 -2.23 6.01
C GLY A 118 -1.09 -2.24 4.98
N HIS A 119 -2.08 -3.13 5.18
CA HIS A 119 -3.21 -3.27 4.25
C HIS A 119 -4.16 -2.08 4.35
N LEU A 120 -4.51 -1.67 5.58
CA LEU A 120 -5.32 -0.50 5.94
C LEU A 120 -6.71 -0.42 5.28
N ASN A 121 -7.11 -1.46 4.57
CA ASN A 121 -8.36 -1.54 3.83
C ASN A 121 -8.81 -3.02 3.78
N PRO A 122 -10.05 -3.31 4.18
CA PRO A 122 -10.64 -4.64 4.09
C PRO A 122 -10.54 -5.25 2.69
N SER A 123 -10.76 -4.46 1.64
CA SER A 123 -10.74 -4.93 0.25
C SER A 123 -9.35 -5.30 -0.23
N ILE A 124 -8.34 -4.53 0.19
CA ILE A 124 -6.93 -4.84 -0.07
C ILE A 124 -6.51 -6.09 0.70
N THR A 125 -6.97 -6.25 1.94
CA THR A 125 -6.73 -7.47 2.75
C THR A 125 -7.29 -8.72 2.06
N ILE A 126 -8.51 -8.61 1.52
CA ILE A 126 -9.14 -9.70 0.76
C ILE A 126 -8.34 -9.99 -0.52
N CYS A 127 -7.93 -8.97 -1.28
CA CYS A 127 -7.14 -9.16 -2.50
C CYS A 127 -5.78 -9.80 -2.20
N PHE A 128 -5.10 -9.43 -1.11
CA PHE A 128 -3.88 -10.11 -0.68
C PHE A 128 -4.12 -11.58 -0.34
N ALA A 129 -5.28 -11.93 0.22
CA ALA A 129 -5.64 -13.32 0.53
C ALA A 129 -5.95 -14.14 -0.74
N ILE A 130 -6.53 -13.50 -1.76
CA ILE A 130 -6.81 -14.13 -3.06
C ILE A 130 -5.52 -14.35 -3.86
N TRP A 131 -4.66 -13.34 -3.96
CA TRP A 131 -3.60 -13.30 -4.99
C TRP A 131 -2.18 -13.46 -4.46
N GLN A 132 -1.91 -13.08 -3.20
CA GLN A 132 -0.54 -13.01 -2.65
C GLN A 132 -0.33 -13.99 -1.48
N GLY A 133 -1.23 -14.95 -1.29
CA GLY A 133 -1.10 -15.99 -0.27
C GLY A 133 -1.28 -15.50 1.17
N PHE A 134 -1.90 -14.34 1.39
CA PHE A 134 -2.17 -13.87 2.75
C PHE A 134 -3.14 -14.83 3.48
N PRO A 135 -2.86 -15.25 4.72
CA PRO A 135 -3.65 -16.29 5.37
C PRO A 135 -5.11 -15.86 5.60
N TRP A 136 -6.06 -16.60 5.02
CA TRP A 136 -7.50 -16.35 5.17
C TRP A 136 -7.97 -16.27 6.63
N ARG A 137 -7.33 -17.02 7.53
CA ARG A 137 -7.62 -16.96 8.97
C ARG A 137 -7.34 -15.58 9.60
N LYS A 138 -6.42 -14.79 9.02
CA LYS A 138 -6.06 -13.45 9.53
C LYS A 138 -6.99 -12.35 9.03
N VAL A 139 -7.65 -12.56 7.88
CA VAL A 139 -8.55 -11.59 7.24
C VAL A 139 -9.59 -10.99 8.20
N PRO A 140 -10.41 -11.77 8.94
CA PRO A 140 -11.42 -11.18 9.82
C PRO A 140 -10.84 -10.31 10.94
N TYR A 141 -9.67 -10.68 11.48
CA TYR A 141 -9.00 -9.90 12.52
C TYR A 141 -8.46 -8.57 11.98
N TYR A 142 -7.95 -8.56 10.75
CA TYR A 142 -7.50 -7.35 10.06
C TYR A 142 -8.68 -6.41 9.80
N ILE A 143 -9.79 -6.93 9.25
CA ILE A 143 -10.99 -6.12 8.97
C ILE A 143 -11.53 -5.51 10.27
N PHE A 144 -11.62 -6.29 11.35
CA PHE A 144 -12.04 -5.78 12.65
C PHE A 144 -11.11 -4.67 13.17
N ALA A 145 -9.79 -4.90 13.12
CA ALA A 145 -8.81 -3.92 13.56
C ALA A 145 -8.87 -2.61 12.76
N GLN A 146 -9.03 -2.71 11.43
CA GLN A 146 -9.17 -1.56 10.54
C GLN A 146 -10.42 -0.74 10.89
N ILE A 147 -11.58 -1.39 11.06
CA ILE A 147 -12.83 -0.71 11.47
C ILE A 147 -12.64 -0.02 12.83
N ALA A 148 -12.00 -0.71 13.80
CA ALA A 148 -11.71 -0.14 15.10
C ALA A 148 -10.82 1.11 15.02
N GLY A 149 -9.78 1.08 14.16
CA GLY A 149 -8.91 2.23 13.91
C GLY A 149 -9.68 3.46 13.41
N ALA A 150 -10.57 3.27 12.42
CA ALA A 150 -11.42 4.34 11.90
C ALA A 150 -12.43 4.85 12.94
N PHE A 151 -13.02 3.95 13.73
CA PHE A 151 -13.96 4.29 14.79
C PHE A 151 -13.28 5.15 15.88
N PHE A 152 -12.10 4.75 16.37
CA PHE A 152 -11.36 5.52 17.37
C PHE A 152 -10.87 6.88 16.84
N ALA A 153 -10.49 6.95 15.56
CA ALA A 153 -10.18 8.22 14.91
C ALA A 153 -11.36 9.19 14.98
N GLY A 154 -12.57 8.73 14.65
CA GLY A 154 -13.77 9.55 14.72
C GLY A 154 -14.18 9.91 16.15
N LEU A 155 -14.04 9.02 17.13
CA LEU A 155 -14.32 9.33 18.54
C LEU A 155 -13.41 10.44 19.08
N ILE A 156 -12.11 10.34 18.81
CA ILE A 156 -11.14 11.36 19.26
C ILE A 156 -11.44 12.70 18.58
N LEU A 157 -11.71 12.68 17.27
CA LEU A 157 -12.06 13.88 16.52
C LEU A 157 -13.34 14.55 17.04
N TYR A 158 -14.39 13.76 17.31
CA TYR A 158 -15.63 14.29 17.86
C TYR A 158 -15.38 15.02 19.19
N GLY A 159 -14.56 14.45 20.08
CA GLY A 159 -14.17 15.10 21.32
C GLY A 159 -13.40 16.42 21.11
N GLN A 160 -12.51 16.48 20.12
CA GLN A 160 -11.71 17.66 19.81
C GLN A 160 -12.52 18.79 19.16
N TYR A 161 -13.47 18.44 18.30
CA TYR A 161 -14.35 19.37 17.59
C TYR A 161 -15.73 19.53 18.24
N TYR A 162 -15.91 19.02 19.47
CA TYR A 162 -17.22 18.95 20.14
C TYR A 162 -17.95 20.30 20.15
N GLN A 163 -17.24 21.36 20.55
CA GLN A 163 -17.83 22.70 20.65
C GLN A 163 -18.31 23.22 19.29
N GLN A 164 -17.51 23.04 18.25
CA GLN A 164 -17.82 23.52 16.90
C GLN A 164 -18.94 22.69 16.25
N ILE A 165 -18.93 21.37 16.47
CA ILE A 165 -20.00 20.48 16.03
C ILE A 165 -21.31 20.86 16.68
N GLU A 166 -21.31 21.09 18.00
CA GLU A 166 -22.53 21.43 18.74
C GLU A 166 -23.14 22.76 18.31
N VAL A 167 -22.31 23.78 18.05
CA VAL A 167 -22.78 25.05 17.47
C VAL A 167 -23.51 24.81 16.15
N TYR A 168 -22.92 24.02 15.24
CA TYR A 168 -23.54 23.74 13.95
C TYR A 168 -24.82 22.88 14.08
N ARG A 169 -24.87 21.95 15.03
CA ARG A 169 -26.10 21.18 15.33
C ARG A 169 -27.24 22.07 15.79
N LEU A 170 -26.99 22.97 16.74
CA LEU A 170 -27.99 23.92 17.25
C LEU A 170 -28.47 24.90 16.16
N GLU A 171 -27.59 25.26 15.21
CA GLU A 171 -28.00 26.03 14.03
C GLU A 171 -28.95 25.26 13.12
N LEU A 172 -28.67 23.98 12.85
CA LEU A 172 -29.56 23.13 12.06
C LEU A 172 -30.90 22.89 12.76
N GLU A 173 -30.90 22.70 14.07
CA GLU A 173 -32.13 22.54 14.87
C GLU A 173 -33.02 23.79 14.76
N LYS A 174 -32.45 25.00 14.89
CA LYS A 174 -33.19 26.27 14.71
C LYS A 174 -33.79 26.43 13.31
N LEU A 175 -33.14 25.85 12.31
CA LEU A 175 -33.61 25.84 10.92
C LEU A 175 -34.57 24.69 10.62
N GLY A 176 -34.83 23.79 11.58
CA GLY A 176 -35.64 22.59 11.39
C GLY A 176 -35.03 21.60 10.39
N MET A 177 -33.70 21.61 10.23
CA MET A 177 -32.97 20.76 9.29
C MET A 177 -32.45 19.50 9.98
N PRO A 178 -32.36 18.36 9.27
CA PRO A 178 -31.81 17.13 9.83
C PRO A 178 -30.30 17.24 10.09
N GLU A 179 -29.77 16.47 11.02
CA GLU A 179 -28.32 16.44 11.30
C GLU A 179 -27.52 15.51 10.38
N ILE A 180 -28.21 14.77 9.50
CA ILE A 180 -27.63 13.78 8.59
C ILE A 180 -28.04 14.09 7.15
N PHE A 181 -27.09 14.65 6.41
CA PHE A 181 -27.12 14.87 4.96
C PHE A 181 -25.70 15.24 4.46
N ALA A 182 -25.49 15.39 3.15
CA ALA A 182 -24.22 15.85 2.62
C ALA A 182 -23.87 17.28 3.10
N GLY A 183 -22.77 17.46 3.83
CA GLY A 183 -22.36 18.75 4.41
C GLY A 183 -22.93 19.04 5.80
N SER A 184 -23.62 18.06 6.40
CA SER A 184 -24.05 18.09 7.80
C SER A 184 -22.90 17.79 8.78
N PRO A 185 -23.05 18.03 10.10
CA PRO A 185 -22.04 17.62 11.08
C PRO A 185 -21.75 16.12 11.04
N ALA A 186 -22.75 15.27 10.78
CA ALA A 186 -22.54 13.83 10.64
C ALA A 186 -21.63 13.46 9.45
N SER A 187 -21.62 14.30 8.40
CA SER A 187 -20.80 14.07 7.20
C SER A 187 -19.30 14.29 7.39
N ILE A 188 -18.88 14.77 8.58
CA ILE A 188 -17.47 14.80 9.00
C ILE A 188 -16.91 13.39 9.12
N PHE A 189 -17.73 12.45 9.61
CA PHE A 189 -17.29 11.09 9.96
C PHE A 189 -17.47 10.09 8.81
N THR A 190 -18.50 10.27 8.00
CA THR A 190 -18.83 9.34 6.91
C THR A 190 -19.50 10.08 5.75
N SER A 191 -19.53 9.46 4.58
CA SER A 191 -20.05 10.10 3.38
C SER A 191 -21.56 9.86 3.23
N TYR A 192 -22.28 10.90 2.82
CA TYR A 192 -23.72 10.85 2.53
C TYR A 192 -23.98 11.45 1.15
N PRO A 193 -24.89 10.87 0.35
CA PRO A 193 -25.24 11.41 -0.96
C PRO A 193 -25.80 12.82 -0.90
N LEU A 194 -25.50 13.62 -1.94
CA LEU A 194 -26.20 14.88 -2.15
C LEU A 194 -27.67 14.61 -2.44
N GLY A 195 -28.55 15.56 -2.11
CA GLY A 195 -29.99 15.43 -2.39
C GLY A 195 -30.32 15.26 -3.89
N SER A 196 -29.42 15.65 -4.78
CA SER A 196 -29.53 15.42 -6.23
C SER A 196 -29.15 14.00 -6.67
N GLN A 197 -28.46 13.21 -5.83
CA GLN A 197 -27.98 11.86 -6.13
C GLN A 197 -29.00 10.79 -5.71
N THR A 198 -30.21 10.86 -6.27
CA THR A 198 -31.32 9.97 -5.90
C THR A 198 -31.23 8.55 -6.47
N HIS A 199 -30.45 8.36 -7.53
CA HIS A 199 -30.31 7.07 -8.21
C HIS A 199 -29.10 6.28 -7.70
N GLN A 200 -29.36 5.15 -7.04
CA GLN A 200 -28.32 4.27 -6.49
C GLN A 200 -27.35 3.72 -7.54
N GLY A 201 -27.80 3.47 -8.77
CA GLY A 201 -26.94 2.96 -9.85
C GLY A 201 -25.77 3.88 -10.17
N TRP A 202 -25.97 5.21 -10.14
CA TRP A 202 -24.89 6.17 -10.34
C TRP A 202 -23.91 6.21 -9.16
N LEU A 203 -24.42 6.08 -7.92
CA LEU A 203 -23.58 5.98 -6.72
C LEU A 203 -22.71 4.72 -6.72
N VAL A 204 -23.28 3.58 -7.13
CA VAL A 204 -22.52 2.33 -7.32
C VAL A 204 -21.46 2.51 -8.39
N LEU A 205 -21.79 3.13 -9.52
CA LEU A 205 -20.84 3.35 -10.62
C LEU A 205 -19.67 4.24 -10.18
N ILE A 206 -19.95 5.31 -9.44
CA ILE A 206 -18.92 6.20 -8.88
C ILE A 206 -17.99 5.41 -7.95
N GLU A 207 -18.54 4.74 -6.92
CA GLU A 207 -17.69 3.99 -5.98
C GLU A 207 -16.92 2.88 -6.65
N PHE A 208 -17.57 2.13 -7.54
CA PHE A 208 -16.92 1.00 -8.19
C PHE A 208 -15.69 1.42 -8.98
N PHE A 209 -15.78 2.48 -9.77
CA PHE A 209 -14.63 2.89 -10.60
C PHE A 209 -13.57 3.68 -9.82
N VAL A 210 -13.97 4.42 -8.79
CA VAL A 210 -13.03 5.09 -7.88
C VAL A 210 -12.20 4.05 -7.11
N ASP A 211 -12.85 3.04 -6.54
CA ASP A 211 -12.17 1.96 -5.82
C ASP A 211 -11.35 1.08 -6.74
N ALA A 212 -11.85 0.79 -7.96
CA ALA A 212 -11.09 0.04 -8.95
C ALA A 212 -9.82 0.80 -9.38
N PHE A 213 -9.88 2.12 -9.53
CA PHE A 213 -8.70 2.93 -9.84
C PHE A 213 -7.64 2.83 -8.72
N ILE A 214 -8.07 2.98 -7.46
CA ILE A 214 -7.18 2.86 -6.30
C ILE A 214 -6.57 1.45 -6.23
N GLY A 215 -7.40 0.40 -6.40
CA GLY A 215 -6.97 -0.99 -6.40
C GLY A 215 -5.94 -1.27 -7.50
N PHE A 216 -6.18 -0.78 -8.71
CA PHE A 216 -5.27 -0.93 -9.85
C PHE A 216 -3.93 -0.23 -9.58
N ALA A 217 -3.97 1.02 -9.08
CA ALA A 217 -2.77 1.77 -8.76
C ALA A 217 -1.94 1.10 -7.66
N ILE A 218 -2.58 0.59 -6.60
CA ILE A 218 -1.91 -0.18 -5.54
C ILE A 218 -1.23 -1.41 -6.15
N TRP A 219 -1.94 -2.16 -6.99
CA TRP A 219 -1.40 -3.39 -7.58
C TRP A 219 -0.21 -3.12 -8.50
N ALA A 220 -0.29 -2.06 -9.32
CA ALA A 220 0.78 -1.63 -10.21
C ALA A 220 2.04 -1.19 -9.44
N VAL A 221 1.86 -0.55 -8.29
CA VAL A 221 2.95 -0.04 -7.44
C VAL A 221 3.61 -1.14 -6.62
N LEU A 222 2.84 -2.17 -6.25
CA LEU A 222 3.35 -3.35 -5.56
C LEU A 222 3.97 -4.38 -6.51
N ASP A 223 3.86 -4.18 -7.83
CA ASP A 223 4.44 -5.05 -8.83
C ASP A 223 5.97 -4.85 -8.89
N PRO A 224 6.77 -5.87 -8.53
CA PRO A 224 8.24 -5.76 -8.59
C PRO A 224 8.77 -5.63 -10.02
N SER A 225 8.00 -6.02 -11.04
CA SER A 225 8.38 -5.89 -12.45
C SER A 225 8.13 -4.48 -13.00
N ASN A 226 7.47 -3.60 -12.23
CA ASN A 226 7.21 -2.23 -12.68
C ASN A 226 8.48 -1.38 -12.62
N PRO A 227 9.03 -0.91 -13.75
CA PRO A 227 10.33 -0.23 -13.79
C PRO A 227 10.31 1.19 -13.23
N PHE A 228 9.13 1.78 -13.01
CA PHE A 228 8.99 3.17 -12.59
C PHE A 228 8.97 3.36 -11.07
N ILE A 229 8.84 2.28 -10.31
CA ILE A 229 8.59 2.34 -8.87
C ILE A 229 9.55 1.43 -8.11
N SER A 230 10.00 1.90 -6.96
CA SER A 230 10.68 1.05 -5.96
C SER A 230 9.76 0.83 -4.77
N ALA A 231 9.95 -0.29 -4.05
CA ALA A 231 9.18 -0.61 -2.84
C ALA A 231 9.21 0.52 -1.79
N SER A 232 10.31 1.29 -1.73
CA SER A 232 10.49 2.40 -0.78
C SER A 232 9.59 3.60 -1.04
N ILE A 233 9.16 3.83 -2.28
CA ILE A 233 8.31 4.97 -2.64
C ILE A 233 6.84 4.60 -2.81
N ALA A 234 6.52 3.29 -2.80
CA ALA A 234 5.17 2.77 -2.94
C ALA A 234 4.13 3.45 -2.04
N PRO A 235 4.38 3.71 -0.74
CA PRO A 235 3.40 4.35 0.13
C PRO A 235 2.93 5.72 -0.38
N PHE A 236 3.83 6.54 -0.94
CA PHE A 236 3.50 7.88 -1.42
C PHE A 236 2.64 7.85 -2.68
N PHE A 237 2.86 6.91 -3.59
CA PHE A 237 2.05 6.76 -4.79
C PHE A 237 0.66 6.20 -4.47
N ILE A 238 0.56 5.28 -3.51
CA ILE A 238 -0.73 4.81 -3.00
C ILE A 238 -1.51 5.98 -2.38
N GLY A 239 -0.83 6.80 -1.56
CA GLY A 239 -1.41 8.03 -1.01
C GLY A 239 -1.86 9.02 -2.09
N LEU A 240 -1.06 9.21 -3.15
CA LEU A 240 -1.41 10.07 -4.28
C LEU A 240 -2.62 9.55 -5.06
N ALA A 241 -2.75 8.23 -5.26
CA ALA A 241 -3.94 7.65 -5.88
C ALA A 241 -5.21 7.99 -5.07
N TYR A 242 -5.13 7.90 -3.74
CA TYR A 242 -6.20 8.36 -2.84
C TYR A 242 -6.48 9.87 -2.98
N CYS A 243 -5.45 10.72 -3.02
CA CYS A 243 -5.61 12.16 -3.24
C CYS A 243 -6.40 12.46 -4.53
N LEU A 244 -6.00 11.84 -5.65
CA LEU A 244 -6.60 12.07 -6.96
C LEU A 244 -8.09 11.72 -6.96
N MET A 245 -8.47 10.61 -6.34
CA MET A 245 -9.87 10.21 -6.23
C MET A 245 -10.68 11.18 -5.38
N ILE A 246 -10.13 11.66 -4.26
CA ILE A 246 -10.81 12.66 -3.43
C ILE A 246 -10.98 13.98 -4.18
N TRP A 247 -9.93 14.47 -4.85
CA TRP A 247 -10.01 15.74 -5.59
C TRP A 247 -11.00 15.69 -6.75
N GLY A 248 -11.10 14.55 -7.44
CA GLY A 248 -12.01 14.38 -8.57
C GLY A 248 -13.46 14.09 -8.16
N PHE A 249 -13.68 13.33 -7.09
CA PHE A 249 -14.98 12.69 -6.84
C PHE A 249 -15.60 12.96 -5.47
N ALA A 250 -14.92 13.63 -4.53
CA ALA A 250 -15.51 13.93 -3.22
C ALA A 250 -16.78 14.79 -3.30
N SER A 251 -16.92 15.61 -4.35
CA SER A 251 -18.13 16.41 -4.61
C SER A 251 -19.34 15.60 -5.09
N VAL A 252 -19.15 14.32 -5.45
CA VAL A 252 -20.20 13.40 -5.91
C VAL A 252 -20.27 12.14 -5.05
N THR A 253 -19.92 12.26 -3.77
CA THR A 253 -20.05 11.21 -2.73
C THR A 253 -19.22 9.97 -3.00
N ILE A 254 -18.11 9.88 -2.27
CA ILE A 254 -17.25 8.69 -2.24
C ILE A 254 -16.89 8.33 -0.81
N SER A 255 -16.58 7.07 -0.58
CA SER A 255 -16.15 6.53 0.70
C SER A 255 -14.85 5.75 0.60
N THR A 256 -14.64 5.01 -0.49
CA THR A 256 -13.36 4.43 -0.93
C THR A 256 -12.70 3.36 -0.04
N ASN A 257 -13.31 3.03 1.09
CA ASN A 257 -12.78 2.04 2.05
C ASN A 257 -13.86 1.60 3.05
N LEU A 258 -14.11 0.29 3.14
CA LEU A 258 -15.10 -0.30 4.03
C LEU A 258 -14.87 0.09 5.50
N ALA A 259 -13.64 -0.03 6.00
CA ALA A 259 -13.32 0.24 7.39
C ALA A 259 -13.52 1.70 7.75
N ARG A 260 -13.13 2.61 6.84
CA ARG A 260 -13.36 4.05 6.98
C ARG A 260 -14.83 4.39 7.01
N ASP A 261 -15.62 3.84 6.08
CA ASP A 261 -17.05 4.10 5.99
C ASP A 261 -17.79 3.60 7.22
N LEU A 262 -17.61 2.31 7.54
CA LEU A 262 -18.32 1.65 8.64
C LEU A 262 -17.89 2.23 9.99
N GLY A 263 -16.59 2.41 10.22
CA GLY A 263 -16.08 3.03 11.45
C GLY A 263 -16.63 4.44 11.63
N GLY A 264 -16.65 5.25 10.57
CA GLY A 264 -17.26 6.58 10.56
C GLY A 264 -18.76 6.56 10.80
N ARG A 265 -19.50 5.63 10.19
CA ARG A 265 -20.95 5.46 10.40
C ARG A 265 -21.28 5.05 11.82
N LEU A 266 -20.46 4.24 12.47
CA LEU A 266 -20.67 3.87 13.87
C LEU A 266 -20.52 5.09 14.79
N VAL A 267 -19.56 5.98 14.52
CA VAL A 267 -19.45 7.26 15.23
C VAL A 267 -20.66 8.15 14.93
N ALA A 268 -21.05 8.26 13.66
CA ALA A 268 -22.22 9.05 13.28
C ALA A 268 -23.51 8.53 13.95
N MET A 269 -23.69 7.22 13.99
CA MET A 269 -24.82 6.57 14.66
C MET A 269 -24.85 6.86 16.17
N LEU A 270 -23.67 6.85 16.81
CA LEU A 270 -23.55 7.08 18.25
C LEU A 270 -23.98 8.50 18.65
N PHE A 271 -23.67 9.51 17.84
CA PHE A 271 -23.89 10.93 18.19
C PHE A 271 -25.06 11.61 17.48
N PHE A 272 -25.47 11.10 16.31
CA PHE A 272 -26.51 11.69 15.45
C PHE A 272 -27.70 10.72 15.19
N GLY A 273 -27.62 9.47 15.65
CA GLY A 273 -28.72 8.50 15.59
C GLY A 273 -28.68 7.54 14.41
N SER A 274 -29.61 6.58 14.40
CA SER A 274 -29.63 5.45 13.46
C SER A 274 -29.81 5.85 11.99
N GLU A 275 -30.23 7.08 11.71
CA GLU A 275 -30.33 7.61 10.36
C GLU A 275 -28.99 7.61 9.60
N ALA A 276 -27.87 7.51 10.31
CA ALA A 276 -26.54 7.31 9.73
C ALA A 276 -26.45 6.07 8.81
N PHE A 277 -27.32 5.08 9.04
CA PHE A 277 -27.43 3.87 8.22
C PHE A 277 -28.65 3.84 7.30
N THR A 278 -29.58 4.80 7.37
CA THR A 278 -30.80 4.77 6.54
C THR A 278 -30.84 5.90 5.50
N TYR A 279 -30.08 6.98 5.69
CA TYR A 279 -30.06 8.12 4.78
C TYR A 279 -29.78 7.70 3.33
N MET A 280 -30.78 7.90 2.47
CA MET A 280 -30.80 7.53 1.05
C MET A 280 -30.36 6.08 0.73
N SER A 281 -30.38 5.20 1.74
CA SER A 281 -29.92 3.81 1.65
C SER A 281 -28.51 3.65 1.05
N TYR A 282 -27.61 4.62 1.28
CA TYR A 282 -26.25 4.61 0.72
C TYR A 282 -25.26 3.73 1.51
N TRP A 283 -25.57 3.38 2.75
CA TRP A 283 -24.66 2.68 3.67
C TRP A 283 -24.02 1.42 3.06
N TRP A 284 -24.80 0.58 2.37
CA TRP A 284 -24.27 -0.65 1.78
C TRP A 284 -23.36 -0.38 0.58
N ILE A 285 -23.59 0.73 -0.14
CA ILE A 285 -22.74 1.17 -1.26
C ILE A 285 -21.36 1.55 -0.71
N GLY A 286 -21.32 2.50 0.23
CA GLY A 286 -20.07 2.96 0.84
C GLY A 286 -19.29 1.85 1.58
N ILE A 287 -19.99 0.90 2.20
CA ILE A 287 -19.37 -0.20 2.95
C ILE A 287 -18.87 -1.29 2.00
N PHE A 288 -19.67 -1.76 1.04
CA PHE A 288 -19.39 -3.03 0.37
C PHE A 288 -18.92 -2.92 -1.08
N ILE A 289 -19.19 -1.83 -1.81
CA ILE A 289 -18.86 -1.76 -3.26
C ILE A 289 -17.36 -1.72 -3.52
N ASN A 290 -16.56 -1.21 -2.57
CA ASN A 290 -15.10 -1.22 -2.66
C ASN A 290 -14.52 -2.65 -2.79
N ILE A 291 -15.18 -3.70 -2.26
CA ILE A 291 -14.71 -5.09 -2.33
C ILE A 291 -14.71 -5.61 -3.78
N PRO A 292 -15.87 -5.74 -4.47
CA PRO A 292 -15.89 -6.23 -5.84
C PRO A 292 -15.12 -5.30 -6.79
N ALA A 293 -15.07 -3.99 -6.54
CA ALA A 293 -14.29 -3.05 -7.32
C ALA A 293 -12.78 -3.32 -7.25
N THR A 294 -12.25 -3.51 -6.04
CA THR A 294 -10.82 -3.81 -5.85
C THR A 294 -10.49 -5.20 -6.39
N ILE A 295 -11.36 -6.19 -6.21
CA ILE A 295 -11.18 -7.52 -6.81
C ILE A 295 -11.16 -7.44 -8.33
N PHE A 296 -12.08 -6.67 -8.94
CA PHE A 296 -12.09 -6.43 -10.38
C PHE A 296 -10.78 -5.82 -10.87
N ALA A 297 -10.29 -4.77 -10.20
CA ALA A 297 -9.06 -4.09 -10.58
C ALA A 297 -7.81 -4.98 -10.47
N THR A 298 -7.70 -5.73 -9.36
CA THR A 298 -6.58 -6.64 -9.14
C THR A 298 -6.63 -7.82 -10.11
N CYS A 299 -7.81 -8.41 -10.35
CA CYS A 299 -8.02 -9.44 -11.37
C CYS A 299 -7.60 -8.93 -12.76
N PHE A 300 -8.03 -7.73 -13.14
CA PHE A 300 -7.67 -7.14 -14.42
C PHE A 300 -6.16 -6.92 -14.53
N TYR A 301 -5.50 -6.43 -13.47
CA TYR A 301 -4.05 -6.28 -13.46
C TYR A 301 -3.32 -7.63 -13.58
N GLU A 302 -3.72 -8.63 -12.79
CA GLU A 302 -3.14 -9.98 -12.81
C GLU A 302 -3.24 -10.64 -14.18
N LEU A 303 -4.37 -10.48 -14.87
CA LEU A 303 -4.62 -11.12 -16.16
C LEU A 303 -3.99 -10.38 -17.35
N VAL A 304 -3.90 -9.05 -17.28
CA VAL A 304 -3.52 -8.22 -18.44
C VAL A 304 -2.11 -7.67 -18.35
N PHE A 305 -1.65 -7.27 -17.16
CA PHE A 305 -0.39 -6.55 -16.98
C PHE A 305 0.69 -7.36 -16.29
N ARG A 306 0.33 -8.31 -15.43
CA ARG A 306 1.32 -9.07 -14.65
C ARG A 306 2.04 -10.07 -15.55
N ASP A 307 3.33 -9.83 -15.78
CA ASP A 307 4.21 -10.82 -16.38
C ASP A 307 4.92 -11.64 -15.28
N SER A 308 4.55 -12.92 -15.17
CA SER A 308 5.12 -13.83 -14.18
C SER A 308 6.54 -14.28 -14.54
N LEU A 309 6.90 -14.31 -15.83
CA LEU A 309 8.26 -14.66 -16.26
C LEU A 309 9.24 -13.56 -15.88
N ASP A 310 8.86 -12.29 -16.08
CA ASP A 310 9.68 -11.15 -15.64
C ASP A 310 9.86 -11.14 -14.11
N LYS A 311 8.82 -11.47 -13.34
CA LYS A 311 8.94 -11.59 -11.87
C LYS A 311 9.92 -12.68 -11.46
N ILE A 312 9.88 -13.82 -12.13
CA ILE A 312 10.81 -14.92 -11.87
C ILE A 312 12.23 -14.52 -12.27
N ALA A 313 12.40 -13.87 -13.43
CA ALA A 313 13.70 -13.42 -13.92
C ALA A 313 14.36 -12.39 -12.99
N LEU A 314 13.58 -11.48 -12.40
CA LEU A 314 14.04 -10.53 -11.40
C LEU A 314 14.25 -11.14 -10.00
N GLY A 315 13.92 -12.43 -9.82
CA GLY A 315 14.06 -13.14 -8.54
C GLY A 315 12.97 -12.80 -7.51
N HIS A 316 11.86 -12.19 -7.95
CA HIS A 316 10.74 -11.81 -7.10
C HIS A 316 9.64 -12.88 -7.02
N ALA A 317 9.73 -13.94 -7.82
CA ALA A 317 8.87 -15.12 -7.78
C ALA A 317 9.65 -16.40 -8.10
N GLN A 318 9.09 -17.55 -7.74
CA GLN A 318 9.59 -18.87 -8.12
C GLN A 318 8.45 -19.65 -8.77
N HIS A 319 8.78 -20.43 -9.81
CA HIS A 319 7.83 -21.36 -10.41
C HIS A 319 7.54 -22.51 -9.44
N GLU A 320 6.31 -23.02 -9.40
CA GLU A 320 5.89 -24.09 -8.47
C GLU A 320 6.77 -25.35 -8.62
N ASP A 321 7.03 -25.77 -9.86
CA ASP A 321 7.94 -26.87 -10.20
C ASP A 321 9.45 -26.47 -10.24
N GLY A 322 9.81 -25.31 -9.68
CA GLY A 322 11.19 -24.82 -9.67
C GLY A 322 11.79 -24.60 -11.07
N MET A 323 13.10 -24.79 -11.19
CA MET A 323 13.86 -24.56 -12.43
C MET A 323 13.42 -25.48 -13.58
N ASP A 324 12.98 -26.69 -13.27
CA ASP A 324 12.52 -27.67 -14.28
C ASP A 324 11.18 -27.27 -14.90
N GLY A 325 10.33 -26.55 -14.16
CA GLY A 325 9.13 -25.92 -14.69
C GLY A 325 9.43 -24.78 -15.64
N ILE A 326 10.37 -23.91 -15.27
CA ILE A 326 10.82 -22.78 -16.10
C ILE A 326 11.44 -23.29 -17.40
N ALA A 327 12.32 -24.29 -17.33
CA ALA A 327 12.97 -24.88 -18.50
C ALA A 327 11.94 -25.50 -19.47
N ARG A 328 10.93 -26.22 -18.95
CA ARG A 328 9.82 -26.74 -19.77
C ARG A 328 9.05 -25.61 -20.44
N HIS A 329 8.71 -24.55 -19.72
CA HIS A 329 7.95 -23.43 -20.28
C HIS A 329 8.74 -22.65 -21.34
N LEU A 330 10.01 -22.32 -21.07
CA LEU A 330 10.89 -21.64 -22.02
C LEU A 330 11.16 -22.48 -23.27
N SER A 331 11.20 -23.82 -23.12
CA SER A 331 11.32 -24.73 -24.26
C SER A 331 10.07 -24.78 -25.15
N GLN A 332 8.88 -24.75 -24.54
CA GLN A 332 7.60 -24.77 -25.27
C GLN A 332 7.32 -23.44 -25.98
N THR A 333 7.79 -22.32 -25.41
CA THR A 333 7.65 -20.98 -25.97
C THR A 333 8.76 -20.62 -26.97
N GLY A 334 9.75 -21.50 -27.16
CA GLY A 334 10.86 -21.31 -28.09
C GLY A 334 11.91 -20.29 -27.64
N LEU A 335 11.85 -19.86 -26.37
CA LEU A 335 12.77 -18.89 -25.76
C LEU A 335 14.04 -19.55 -25.18
N MET A 336 14.02 -20.87 -24.95
CA MET A 336 15.21 -21.71 -24.75
C MET A 336 15.13 -22.95 -25.63
N ASP A 337 16.25 -23.37 -26.21
CA ASP A 337 16.37 -24.73 -26.75
C ASP A 337 16.80 -25.66 -25.60
N PRO A 338 15.97 -26.61 -25.16
CA PRO A 338 16.31 -27.49 -24.04
C PRO A 338 17.45 -28.48 -24.39
N TYR A 339 17.82 -28.62 -25.67
CA TYR A 339 18.90 -29.50 -26.11
C TYR A 339 19.85 -28.81 -27.11
N PRO A 340 20.67 -27.84 -26.66
CA PRO A 340 21.62 -27.15 -27.54
C PRO A 340 22.63 -28.12 -28.15
N GLU A 341 23.00 -29.19 -27.43
CA GLU A 341 23.95 -30.20 -27.90
C GLU A 341 23.40 -31.08 -29.04
N GLU A 342 22.11 -31.43 -29.01
CA GLU A 342 21.49 -32.21 -30.11
C GLU A 342 21.41 -31.40 -31.40
N ARG A 343 21.22 -30.07 -31.32
CA ARG A 343 21.25 -29.19 -32.50
C ARG A 343 22.67 -29.09 -33.08
N ILE A 344 23.70 -29.06 -32.23
CA ILE A 344 25.11 -29.07 -32.64
C ILE A 344 25.47 -30.41 -33.30
N LEU A 345 25.00 -31.53 -32.74
CA LEU A 345 25.19 -32.87 -33.30
C LEU A 345 24.48 -33.02 -34.65
N ARG A 346 23.21 -32.59 -34.78
CA ARG A 346 22.50 -32.55 -36.07
C ARG A 346 23.17 -31.65 -37.11
N ARG A 347 23.76 -30.50 -36.70
CA ARG A 347 24.55 -29.64 -37.59
C ARG A 347 25.84 -30.30 -38.05
N LYS A 348 26.52 -31.06 -37.18
CA LYS A 348 27.72 -31.83 -37.54
C LYS A 348 27.40 -32.99 -38.48
N GLU A 349 26.29 -33.69 -38.26
CA GLU A 349 25.83 -34.76 -39.15
C GLU A 349 25.46 -34.24 -40.55
N TYR A 350 24.68 -33.16 -40.65
CA TYR A 350 24.35 -32.51 -41.93
C TYR A 350 25.57 -31.89 -42.63
N GLY A 351 26.50 -31.29 -41.86
CA GLY A 351 27.76 -30.77 -42.40
C GLY A 351 28.67 -31.86 -42.98
N SER A 352 28.65 -33.07 -42.41
CA SER A 352 29.43 -34.21 -42.89
C SER A 352 28.82 -34.92 -44.11
N GLN A 353 27.50 -34.80 -44.30
CA GLN A 353 26.82 -35.34 -45.50
C GLN A 353 27.00 -34.42 -46.71
N SER A 354 27.04 -33.10 -46.51
CA SER A 354 27.29 -32.13 -47.58
C SER A 354 28.72 -32.23 -48.15
N SER A 355 29.71 -32.58 -47.32
CA SER A 355 31.11 -32.76 -47.76
C SER A 355 31.40 -34.10 -48.46
N ARG A 356 30.39 -34.93 -48.72
CA ARG A 356 30.53 -36.20 -49.47
C ARG A 356 29.94 -36.14 -50.89
N ILE A 357 29.44 -34.99 -51.32
CA ILE A 357 28.81 -34.80 -52.65
C ILE A 357 29.55 -33.74 -53.50
N SER A 358 30.68 -33.18 -53.04
CA SER A 358 31.55 -32.31 -53.85
C SER A 358 32.73 -33.05 -54.45
#